data_AF-X1V675-F1
#
_entry.id   AF-X1V675-F1
#
_cell.length_a   1.000
_cell.length_b   1.000
_cell.length_c   1.000
_cell.angle_alpha   90.00
_cell.angle_beta   90.00
_cell.angle_gamma   90.00
#
_symmetry.space_group_name_H-M   'P 1'
#
loop_
_entity.id
_entity.type
_entity.pdbx_description
1 polymer ?
#
loop_
_entity_poly.entity_id
_entity_poly.type
_entity_poly.pdbx_seq_one_letter_code
_entity_poly.pdbx_strand_id
1 'polypeptide(L)'
;MDTDTIAITFPKVKVNTEIKDLTFDSIEDMIFEISQNIACRVFEKTITDIDSYLRNKRERGKLKNTGKREKYFLTRFGDILYSRTRYKDKDNKSHYL
;
A
#
# COMPACT_ATOMS: atom_id res chain seq x y z
N MET A 1 -6.81 21.84 18.14
CA MET A 1 -7.20 20.77 17.20
C MET A 1 -5.97 19.89 17.09
N ASP A 2 -5.89 18.83 17.87
CA ASP A 2 -4.76 17.90 17.79
C ASP A 2 -4.90 17.11 16.49
N THR A 3 -3.95 17.27 15.58
CA THR A 3 -3.88 16.47 14.36
C THR A 3 -3.37 15.09 14.71
N ASP A 4 -4.27 14.10 14.71
CA ASP A 4 -3.89 12.69 14.74
C ASP A 4 -2.96 12.39 13.54
N THR A 5 -1.70 12.05 13.82
CA THR A 5 -0.73 11.67 12.79
C THR A 5 -0.61 10.14 12.70
N ILE A 6 -0.40 9.62 11.49
CA ILE A 6 -0.13 8.20 11.25
C ILE A 6 1.30 8.09 10.72
N ALA A 7 2.15 7.32 11.40
CA ALA A 7 3.51 7.05 10.95
C ALA A 7 3.47 6.01 9.82
N ILE A 8 3.89 6.42 8.62
CA ILE A 8 4.03 5.54 7.45
C ILE A 8 5.50 5.13 7.34
N THR A 9 5.77 3.83 7.28
CA THR A 9 7.14 3.30 7.19
C THR A 9 7.52 2.99 5.75
N PHE A 10 8.61 3.58 5.27
CA PHE A 10 9.16 3.29 3.94
C PHE A 10 10.12 2.09 4.01
N PRO A 11 9.97 1.07 3.15
CA PRO A 11 10.89 -0.05 3.11
C PRO A 11 12.28 0.38 2.60
N LYS A 12 13.35 -0.21 3.15
CA LYS A 12 14.70 -0.03 2.61
C LYS A 12 14.77 -0.69 1.23
N VAL A 13 15.17 0.07 0.22
CA VAL A 13 15.37 -0.43 -1.15
C VAL A 13 16.85 -0.41 -1.47
N LYS A 14 17.38 -1.57 -1.85
CA LYS A 14 18.76 -1.76 -2.32
C LYS A 14 18.69 -2.28 -3.74
N VAL A 15 19.41 -1.63 -4.65
CA VAL A 15 19.46 -1.97 -6.07
C VAL A 15 20.91 -2.29 -6.40
N ASN A 16 21.14 -3.45 -7.01
CA ASN A 16 22.46 -3.85 -7.47
C ASN A 16 22.41 -3.83 -9.01
N THR A 17 23.31 -3.08 -9.64
CA THR A 17 23.47 -3.08 -11.10
C THR A 17 24.90 -3.45 -11.45
N GLU A 18 25.08 -4.18 -12.55
CA GLU A 18 26.40 -4.43 -13.11
C GLU A 18 26.88 -3.17 -13.85
N ILE A 19 28.17 -2.86 -13.77
CA ILE A 19 28.77 -1.63 -14.35
C ILE A 19 29.06 -1.82 -15.86
N LYS A 20 29.04 -3.06 -16.35
CA LYS A 20 29.24 -3.35 -17.77
C LYS A 20 28.05 -2.82 -18.57
N ASP A 21 28.35 -2.12 -19.66
CA ASP A 21 27.38 -1.58 -20.63
C ASP A 21 26.46 -0.46 -20.09
N LEU A 22 26.95 0.32 -19.12
CA LEU A 22 26.28 1.52 -18.60
C LEU A 22 26.19 2.61 -19.69
N THR A 23 25.01 2.78 -20.27
CA THR A 23 24.62 3.94 -21.11
C THR A 23 23.62 4.83 -20.36
N PHE A 24 23.44 6.08 -20.80
CA PHE A 24 22.39 6.94 -20.22
C PHE A 24 21.01 6.30 -20.34
N ASP A 25 20.69 5.66 -21.47
CA ASP A 25 19.43 4.93 -21.65
C ASP A 25 19.27 3.81 -20.61
N SER A 26 20.31 2.98 -20.40
CA SER A 26 20.26 1.91 -19.38
C SER A 26 20.13 2.44 -17.95
N ILE A 27 20.67 3.63 -17.68
CA ILE A 27 20.56 4.28 -16.37
C ILE A 27 19.15 4.82 -16.17
N GLU A 28 18.57 5.45 -17.19
CA GLU A 28 17.21 5.98 -17.16
C GLU A 28 16.18 4.85 -16.97
N ASP A 29 16.32 3.75 -17.72
CA ASP A 29 15.50 2.55 -17.56
C ASP A 29 15.61 1.97 -16.15
N MET A 30 16.84 1.84 -15.64
CA MET A 30 17.08 1.38 -14.27
C MET A 30 16.43 2.32 -13.24
N ILE A 31 16.58 3.64 -13.36
CA ILE A 31 15.96 4.62 -12.46
C ILE A 31 14.44 4.50 -12.49
N PHE A 32 13.87 4.30 -13.68
CA PHE A 32 12.43 4.13 -13.86
C PHE A 32 11.93 2.86 -13.15
N GLU A 33 12.58 1.72 -13.37
CA GLU A 33 12.23 0.46 -12.72
C GLU A 33 12.35 0.54 -11.19
N ILE A 34 13.41 1.19 -10.68
CA ILE A 34 13.59 1.44 -9.25
C ILE A 34 12.43 2.27 -8.72
N SER A 35 12.06 3.34 -9.43
CA SER A 35 10.98 4.23 -9.04
C SER A 35 9.64 3.49 -8.98
N GLN A 36 9.35 2.65 -9.97
CA GLN A 36 8.15 1.80 -9.98
C GLN A 36 8.13 0.84 -8.79
N ASN A 37 9.23 0.12 -8.57
CA ASN A 37 9.33 -0.84 -7.46
C ASN A 37 9.19 -0.18 -6.09
N ILE A 38 9.81 0.99 -5.88
CA ILE A 38 9.66 1.77 -4.65
C ILE A 38 8.22 2.20 -4.49
N ALA A 39 7.62 2.82 -5.51
CA ALA A 39 6.26 3.34 -5.45
C ALA A 39 5.26 2.24 -5.09
N CYS A 40 5.28 1.11 -5.80
CA CYS A 40 4.38 -0.02 -5.55
C CYS A 40 4.49 -0.52 -4.10
N ARG A 41 5.71 -0.74 -3.59
CA ARG A 41 5.93 -1.21 -2.22
C ARG A 41 5.49 -0.21 -1.16
N VAL A 42 5.78 1.08 -1.38
CA VAL A 42 5.38 2.17 -0.48
C VAL A 42 3.87 2.28 -0.40
N PHE A 43 3.19 2.25 -1.54
CA PHE A 43 1.74 2.36 -1.60
C PHE A 43 1.04 1.16 -0.95
N GLU A 44 1.49 -0.07 -1.25
CA GLU A 44 0.96 -1.27 -0.59
C GLU A 44 1.12 -1.20 0.93
N LYS A 45 2.31 -0.81 1.41
CA LYS A 45 2.60 -0.69 2.84
C LYS A 45 1.76 0.40 3.49
N THR A 46 1.66 1.56 2.85
CA THR A 46 0.87 2.69 3.33
C THR A 46 -0.60 2.30 3.52
N ILE A 47 -1.20 1.66 2.51
CA ILE A 47 -2.60 1.22 2.60
C ILE A 47 -2.79 0.18 3.71
N THR A 48 -1.83 -0.75 3.84
CA THR A 48 -1.87 -1.78 4.90
C THR A 48 -1.78 -1.20 6.30
N ASP A 49 -0.94 -0.18 6.50
CA ASP A 49 -0.76 0.50 7.78
C ASP A 49 -2.02 1.32 8.13
N ILE A 50 -2.60 2.00 7.15
CA ILE A 50 -3.88 2.72 7.31
C ILE A 50 -5.03 1.75 7.65
N ASP A 51 -5.18 0.64 6.93
CA ASP A 51 -6.20 -0.39 7.24
C ASP A 51 -6.04 -0.91 8.68
N SER A 52 -4.80 -1.15 9.09
CA SER A 52 -4.48 -1.62 10.44
C SER A 52 -4.83 -0.57 11.51
N TYR A 53 -4.52 0.69 11.26
CA TYR A 53 -4.86 1.80 12.16
C TYR A 53 -6.37 1.98 12.31
N LEU A 54 -7.10 2.05 11.19
CA LEU A 54 -8.55 2.22 11.17
C LEU A 54 -9.27 1.04 11.82
N ARG A 55 -8.77 -0.17 11.58
CA ARG A 55 -9.22 -1.39 12.26
C ARG A 55 -9.07 -1.31 13.78
N ASN A 56 -7.98 -0.72 14.27
CA ASN A 56 -7.69 -0.61 15.70
C ASN A 56 -8.53 0.49 16.37
N LYS A 57 -8.76 1.62 15.68
CA LYS A 57 -9.59 2.73 16.17
C LYS A 57 -11.10 2.51 16.02
N ARG A 58 -11.54 1.46 15.32
CA ARG A 58 -12.97 1.20 15.10
C ARG A 58 -13.73 0.96 16.41
N GLU A 59 -15.00 1.33 16.42
CA GLU A 59 -15.91 0.97 17.50
C GLU A 59 -16.24 -0.54 17.47
N ARG A 60 -15.96 -1.23 18.57
CA ARG A 60 -16.19 -2.68 18.68
C ARG A 60 -17.70 -2.98 18.79
N GLY A 61 -18.13 -4.10 18.21
CA GLY A 61 -19.52 -4.57 18.28
C GLY A 61 -20.48 -4.00 17.24
N LYS A 62 -20.14 -2.87 16.57
CA LYS A 62 -20.95 -2.31 15.49
C LYS A 62 -20.81 -3.05 14.16
N LEU A 63 -19.61 -3.51 13.87
CA LEU A 63 -19.23 -4.11 12.59
C LEU A 63 -18.64 -5.51 12.79
N LYS A 64 -19.12 -6.48 12.01
CA LYS A 64 -18.58 -7.83 11.96
C LYS A 64 -17.44 -7.89 10.95
N ASN A 65 -16.23 -8.24 11.40
CA ASN A 65 -15.10 -8.49 10.49
C ASN A 65 -15.38 -9.75 9.65
N THR A 66 -15.21 -9.67 8.34
CA THR A 66 -15.43 -10.78 7.38
C THR A 66 -14.18 -11.18 6.60
N GLY A 67 -13.00 -10.81 7.12
CA GLY A 67 -11.70 -11.09 6.54
C GLY A 67 -11.18 -9.97 5.64
N LYS A 68 -10.00 -10.20 5.06
CA LYS A 68 -9.38 -9.28 4.10
C LYS A 68 -9.93 -9.50 2.69
N ARG A 69 -9.93 -8.44 1.88
CA ARG A 69 -10.23 -8.48 0.45
C ARG A 69 -9.15 -7.75 -0.30
N GLU A 70 -8.66 -8.42 -1.32
CA GLU A 70 -7.69 -7.87 -2.26
C GLU A 70 -8.37 -6.95 -3.26
N LYS A 71 -7.65 -5.93 -3.67
CA LYS A 71 -8.05 -5.00 -4.72
C LYS A 71 -6.82 -4.51 -5.47
N TYR A 72 -6.95 -4.39 -6.78
CA TYR A 72 -5.99 -3.68 -7.62
C TYR A 72 -6.33 -2.20 -7.71
N PHE A 73 -5.31 -1.36 -7.69
CA PHE A 73 -5.38 0.04 -8.08
C PHE A 73 -4.28 0.33 -9.09
N LEU A 74 -4.70 0.70 -10.31
CA LEU A 74 -3.81 1.04 -11.40
C LEU A 74 -3.18 2.41 -11.15
N THR A 75 -1.86 2.46 -11.20
CA THR A 75 -1.10 3.72 -11.13
C THR A 75 -0.20 3.87 -12.34
N ARG A 76 0.30 5.09 -12.56
CA ARG A 76 1.35 5.33 -13.56
C ARG A 76 2.65 4.56 -13.28
N PHE A 77 2.83 4.10 -12.03
CA PHE A 77 4.00 3.33 -11.61
C PHE A 77 3.78 1.82 -11.68
N GLY A 78 2.60 1.36 -12.09
CA GLY A 78 2.23 -0.04 -12.15
C GLY A 78 0.96 -0.36 -11.36
N ASP A 79 0.53 -1.61 -11.47
CA ASP A 79 -0.61 -2.14 -10.73
C ASP A 79 -0.22 -2.47 -9.29
N ILE A 80 -1.00 -1.95 -8.35
CA ILE A 80 -0.76 -2.18 -6.92
C ILE A 80 -1.86 -3.08 -6.41
N LEU A 81 -1.47 -4.28 -6.01
CA LEU A 81 -2.33 -5.18 -5.26
C LEU A 81 -2.23 -4.83 -3.78
N TYR A 82 -3.36 -4.59 -3.12
CA TYR A 82 -3.39 -4.40 -1.68
C TYR A 82 -4.58 -5.13 -1.05
N SER A 83 -4.46 -5.42 0.24
CA SER A 83 -5.50 -6.05 1.03
C SER A 83 -6.09 -5.08 2.04
N ARG A 84 -7.42 -5.00 2.10
CA ARG A 84 -8.16 -4.21 3.10
C ARG A 84 -9.16 -5.08 3.86
N THR A 85 -9.40 -4.76 5.12
CA THR A 85 -10.33 -5.51 5.97
C THR A 85 -11.77 -5.16 5.61
N ARG A 86 -12.58 -6.17 5.28
CA ARG A 86 -14.00 -5.98 4.99
C ARG A 86 -14.85 -6.25 6.22
N TYR A 87 -15.76 -5.32 6.48
CA TYR A 87 -16.76 -5.43 7.53
C TYR A 87 -18.15 -5.59 6.96
N LYS A 88 -19.06 -6.12 7.78
CA LYS A 88 -20.50 -6.04 7.55
C LYS A 88 -21.19 -5.42 8.74
N ASP A 89 -22.20 -4.59 8.46
CA ASP A 89 -23.13 -4.12 9.47
C ASP A 89 -24.26 -5.13 9.71
N LYS A 90 -25.23 -4.73 10.54
CA LYS A 90 -26.41 -5.54 10.87
C LYS A 90 -27.32 -5.77 9.65
N ASP A 91 -27.30 -4.85 8.69
CA ASP A 91 -28.06 -4.93 7.44
C ASP A 91 -27.30 -5.70 6.34
N ASN A 92 -26.20 -6.36 6.70
CA ASN A 92 -25.35 -7.16 5.83
C ASN A 92 -24.66 -6.36 4.70
N LYS A 93 -24.66 -5.01 4.79
CA LYS A 93 -23.97 -4.11 3.87
C LYS A 93 -22.47 -4.11 4.16
N SER A 94 -21.68 -4.11 3.09
CA SER A 94 -20.23 -4.18 3.19
C SER A 94 -19.63 -2.79 3.44
N HIS A 95 -18.72 -2.72 4.42
CA HIS A 95 -17.96 -1.53 4.77
C HIS A 95 -16.47 -1.81 4.69
N TYR A 96 -15.72 -0.82 4.23
CA TYR A 96 -14.28 -0.77 4.30
C TYR A 96 -13.96 0.52 5.05
N LEU A 97 -13.23 0.39 6.15
CA LEU A 97 -12.89 1.52 7.01
C LEU A 97 -11.76 2.32 6.38
#